data_AF-A0A3D2KDX8-F1
#
_entry.id   AF-A0A3D2KDX8-F1
#
_cell.length_a   1.000
_cell.length_b   1.000
_cell.length_c   1.000
_cell.angle_alpha   90.00
_cell.angle_beta   90.00
_cell.angle_gamma   90.00
#
_symmetry.space_group_name_H-M   'P 1'
#
loop_
_entity.id
_entity.type
_entity.pdbx_description
1 polymer ?
#
loop_
_entity_poly.entity_id
_entity_poly.type
_entity_poly.pdbx_seq_one_letter_code
_entity_poly.pdbx_strand_id
1 'polypeptide(L)'
;MAVFTKDPASLTAYKGTTLDPRFEDIIEMTHISSFVVKQIREENHILHMILRTWWINYNDINGKIKKTGDCIDVTISKDVSHTETPGFSITSVNCHNCGGSFDAVRQHTCPYCQTEYHMEQDNWVIEDMQLIR
;
A
#
# COMPACT_ATOMS: atom_id res chain seq x y z
N MET A 1 -1.07 5.35 -8.93
CA MET A 1 -2.32 4.59 -9.20
C MET A 1 -3.20 4.76 -7.97
N ALA A 2 -4.43 5.25 -8.14
CA ALA A 2 -5.42 5.28 -7.05
C ALA A 2 -6.31 4.04 -7.20
N VAL A 3 -6.55 3.34 -6.09
CA VAL A 3 -7.40 2.14 -6.06
C VAL A 3 -8.62 2.46 -5.19
N PHE A 4 -9.80 2.46 -5.80
CA PHE A 4 -11.05 2.65 -5.07
C PHE A 4 -11.52 1.30 -4.54
N THR A 5 -11.78 1.23 -3.24
CA THR A 5 -12.38 0.05 -2.59
C THR A 5 -13.41 0.50 -1.55
N LYS A 6 -14.41 -0.35 -1.33
CA LYS A 6 -15.35 -0.18 -0.20
C LYS A 6 -14.77 -0.68 1.11
N ASP A 7 -13.80 -1.59 1.03
CA ASP A 7 -13.15 -2.22 2.18
C ASP A 7 -11.63 -2.16 1.98
N PRO A 8 -10.93 -1.23 2.64
CA PRO A 8 -9.47 -1.13 2.59
C PRO A 8 -8.74 -2.41 3.01
N ALA A 9 -9.33 -3.24 3.87
CA ALA A 9 -8.73 -4.50 4.30
C ALA A 9 -8.68 -5.55 3.16
N SER A 10 -9.47 -5.36 2.10
CA SER A 10 -9.42 -6.22 0.90
C SER A 10 -8.24 -5.89 -0.04
N LEU A 11 -7.56 -4.76 0.17
CA LEU A 11 -6.45 -4.34 -0.68
C LEU A 11 -5.19 -5.14 -0.38
N THR A 12 -4.60 -5.71 -1.42
CA THR A 12 -3.34 -6.43 -1.33
C THR A 12 -2.16 -5.53 -0.93
N ALA A 13 -2.20 -4.25 -1.31
CA ALA A 13 -1.12 -3.30 -1.05
C ALA A 13 -1.19 -2.61 0.32
N TYR A 14 -2.20 -2.91 1.14
CA TYR A 14 -2.40 -2.29 2.44
C TYR A 14 -2.80 -3.34 3.48
N LYS A 15 -2.00 -3.45 4.55
CA LYS A 15 -2.22 -4.37 5.68
C LYS A 15 -2.68 -3.68 6.96
N GLY A 16 -2.75 -2.35 6.95
CA GLY A 16 -3.20 -1.61 8.11
C GLY A 16 -4.66 -1.90 8.42
N THR A 17 -5.02 -1.91 9.70
CA THR A 17 -6.38 -2.24 10.15
C THR A 17 -7.28 -1.01 10.21
N THR A 18 -6.72 0.17 10.46
CA THR A 18 -7.47 1.44 10.54
C THR A 18 -6.76 2.48 9.69
N LEU A 19 -7.46 3.03 8.71
CA LEU A 19 -7.02 4.25 8.03
C LEU A 19 -7.50 5.45 8.83
N ASP A 20 -6.65 6.48 8.95
CA ASP A 20 -7.12 7.76 9.47
C ASP A 20 -8.27 8.28 8.60
N PRO A 21 -9.40 8.74 9.16
CA PRO A 21 -10.56 9.19 8.39
C PRO A 21 -10.23 10.28 7.36
N ARG A 22 -9.14 11.01 7.53
CA ARG A 22 -8.67 12.02 6.57
C ARG A 22 -8.21 11.42 5.23
N PHE A 23 -7.95 10.12 5.15
CA PHE A 23 -7.62 9.44 3.90
C PHE A 23 -8.87 8.99 3.12
N GLU A 24 -10.07 9.05 3.70
CA GLU A 24 -11.30 8.53 3.09
C GLU A 24 -11.77 9.36 1.88
N ASP A 25 -11.62 10.69 1.95
CA ASP A 25 -12.17 11.62 0.96
C ASP A 25 -11.11 12.19 -0.01
N ILE A 26 -9.95 11.54 -0.11
CA ILE A 26 -8.88 11.96 -1.02
C ILE A 26 -9.26 11.64 -2.47
N ILE A 27 -9.28 12.68 -3.30
CA ILE A 27 -9.46 12.59 -4.76
C ILE A 27 -8.10 12.38 -5.44
N GLU A 28 -7.09 13.13 -4.98
CA GLU A 28 -5.75 13.13 -5.56
C GLU A 28 -4.69 13.43 -4.49
N MET A 29 -3.56 12.75 -4.60
CA MET A 29 -2.35 13.02 -3.82
C MET A 29 -1.17 13.24 -4.76
N THR A 30 -0.49 14.37 -4.62
CA THR A 30 0.75 14.66 -5.36
C THR A 30 1.92 14.68 -4.40
N HIS A 31 2.89 13.79 -4.61
CA HIS A 31 4.15 13.81 -3.87
C HIS A 31 4.99 15.00 -4.32
N ILE A 32 5.48 15.82 -3.38
CA ILE A 32 6.12 17.11 -3.71
C ILE A 32 7.61 17.22 -3.36
N SER A 33 8.20 16.21 -2.72
CA SER A 33 9.59 16.28 -2.24
C SER A 33 10.29 14.93 -2.38
N SER A 34 11.51 14.81 -1.87
CA SER A 34 12.08 13.51 -1.53
C SER A 34 11.44 12.97 -0.24
N PHE A 35 11.47 11.67 -0.05
CA PHE A 35 11.15 11.06 1.23
C PHE A 35 12.41 10.98 2.12
N VAL A 36 12.20 10.90 3.44
CA VAL A 36 13.27 10.65 4.41
C VAL A 36 13.05 9.29 5.04
N VAL A 37 14.07 8.44 5.01
CA VAL A 37 14.05 7.19 5.78
C VAL A 37 14.24 7.53 7.26
N LYS A 38 13.19 7.30 8.06
CA LYS A 38 13.17 7.57 9.49
C LYS A 38 13.75 6.41 10.29
N GLN A 39 13.42 5.20 9.87
CA GLN A 39 13.82 3.98 10.53
C GLN A 39 13.85 2.83 9.52
N ILE A 40 14.79 1.92 9.72
CA ILE A 40 14.89 0.63 9.03
C ILE A 40 15.04 -0.42 10.13
N ARG A 41 14.28 -1.51 10.04
CA ARG A 41 14.44 -2.70 10.87
C ARG A 41 14.22 -3.94 10.02
N GLU A 42 14.96 -5.01 10.32
CA GLU A 42 14.76 -6.31 9.69
C GLU A 42 14.42 -7.33 10.77
N GLU A 43 13.31 -8.05 10.60
CA GLU A 43 12.83 -9.07 11.52
C GLU A 43 12.35 -10.28 10.69
N ASN A 44 12.94 -11.46 10.89
CA ASN A 44 12.56 -12.69 10.17
C ASN A 44 12.49 -12.54 8.65
N HIS A 45 13.49 -11.92 8.03
CA HIS A 45 13.55 -11.62 6.59
C HIS A 45 12.57 -10.56 6.09
N ILE A 46 11.74 -9.98 6.97
CA ILE A 46 10.90 -8.85 6.63
C ILE A 46 11.65 -7.56 6.94
N LEU A 47 11.93 -6.78 5.90
CA LEU A 47 12.48 -5.44 6.00
C LEU A 47 11.32 -4.46 6.18
N HIS A 48 11.24 -3.83 7.35
CA HIS A 48 10.31 -2.73 7.62
C HIS A 48 11.04 -1.39 7.55
N MET A 49 10.41 -0.41 6.91
CA MET A 49 10.90 0.95 6.82
C MET A 49 9.82 1.95 7.16
N ILE A 50 10.18 2.99 7.90
CA ILE A 50 9.33 4.16 8.10
C ILE A 50 9.87 5.26 7.20
N LEU A 51 9.04 5.71 6.27
CA LEU A 51 9.35 6.78 5.33
C LEU A 51 8.53 8.03 5.70
N ARG A 52 9.22 9.14 5.96
CA ARG A 52 8.56 10.44 6.02
C ARG A 52 8.37 11.01 4.63
N THR A 53 7.14 11.35 4.30
CA THR A 53 6.72 11.79 2.97
C THR A 53 5.91 13.08 3.05
N TRP A 54 5.93 13.88 1.98
CA TRP A 54 5.20 15.15 1.90
C TRP A 54 4.32 15.19 0.67
N TRP A 55 3.06 15.54 0.88
CA TRP A 55 2.02 15.45 -0.13
C TRP A 55 1.21 16.74 -0.20
N ILE A 56 0.73 17.02 -1.40
CA ILE A 56 -0.37 17.93 -1.64
C ILE A 56 -1.60 17.07 -1.92
N ASN A 57 -2.59 17.16 -1.05
CA ASN A 57 -3.81 16.37 -1.14
C ASN A 57 -5.00 17.25 -1.55
N TYR A 58 -5.84 16.70 -2.41
CA TYR A 58 -7.12 17.29 -2.80
C TYR A 58 -8.22 16.40 -2.25
N ASN A 59 -9.02 16.95 -1.34
CA ASN A 59 -10.08 16.23 -0.63
C ASN A 59 -11.45 16.76 -1.04
N ASP A 60 -12.44 15.90 -1.20
CA ASP A 60 -13.84 16.32 -1.29
C ASP A 60 -14.40 16.52 0.12
N ILE A 61 -14.73 17.76 0.49
CA ILE A 61 -15.38 18.04 1.76
C ILE A 61 -16.73 18.72 1.48
N ASN A 62 -17.79 17.93 1.55
CA ASN A 62 -19.18 18.34 1.29
C ASN A 62 -19.39 18.94 -0.11
N GLY A 63 -18.86 18.28 -1.15
CA GLY A 63 -18.99 18.72 -2.55
C GLY A 63 -18.06 19.88 -2.91
N LYS A 64 -17.04 20.15 -2.08
CA LYS A 64 -16.05 21.20 -2.30
C LYS A 64 -14.66 20.62 -2.21
N ILE A 65 -13.88 20.83 -3.27
CA ILE A 65 -12.48 20.42 -3.31
C ILE A 65 -11.65 21.34 -2.40
N LYS A 66 -10.98 20.77 -1.40
CA LYS A 66 -10.03 21.47 -0.53
C LYS A 66 -8.62 20.92 -0.73
N LYS A 67 -7.67 21.84 -0.83
CA LYS A 67 -6.24 21.54 -0.94
C LYS A 67 -5.58 21.58 0.44
N THR A 68 -4.86 20.52 0.81
CA THR A 68 -4.06 20.43 2.04
C THR A 68 -2.62 20.05 1.73
N GLY A 69 -1.68 20.50 2.56
CA GLY A 69 -0.31 20.01 2.57
C GLY A 69 -0.13 19.10 3.77
N ASP A 70 0.26 17.86 3.54
CA ASP A 70 0.26 16.80 4.54
C ASP A 70 1.64 16.14 4.62
N CYS A 71 2.15 15.99 5.83
CA CYS A 71 3.34 15.20 6.14
C CYS A 71 2.87 13.85 6.65
N ILE A 72 3.26 12.75 6.01
CA ILE A 72 2.80 11.40 6.34
C ILE A 72 4.02 10.52 6.59
N ASP A 73 4.08 9.91 7.76
CA ASP A 73 4.99 8.79 8.01
C ASP A 73 4.29 7.51 7.52
N VAL A 74 4.87 6.89 6.49
CA VAL A 74 4.37 5.64 5.88
C VAL A 74 5.26 4.51 6.34
N THR A 75 4.66 3.51 6.97
CA THR A 75 5.36 2.26 7.32
C THR A 75 5.14 1.28 6.18
N ILE A 76 6.23 0.79 5.58
CA ILE A 76 6.21 -0.21 4.52
C ILE A 76 7.04 -1.43 4.90
N SER A 77 6.68 -2.59 4.36
CA SER A 77 7.46 -3.81 4.52
C SER A 77 7.58 -4.62 3.23
N LYS A 78 8.65 -5.41 3.15
CA LYS A 78 8.91 -6.37 2.08
C LYS A 78 9.72 -7.54 2.64
N ASP A 79 9.38 -8.76 2.23
CA ASP A 79 10.20 -9.93 2.46
C ASP A 79 11.40 -9.89 1.51
N VAL A 80 12.60 -9.81 2.08
CA VAL A 80 13.86 -9.71 1.31
C VAL A 80 14.48 -11.07 1.01
N SER A 81 13.89 -12.17 1.51
CA SER A 81 14.32 -13.53 1.15
C SER A 81 13.86 -13.93 -0.26
N HIS A 82 12.84 -13.26 -0.78
CA HIS A 82 12.29 -13.47 -2.12
C HIS A 82 12.86 -12.45 -3.10
N THR A 83 13.48 -12.95 -4.17
CA THR A 83 13.92 -12.08 -5.28
C THR A 83 12.73 -11.60 -6.08
N GLU A 84 12.67 -10.30 -6.33
CA GLU A 84 11.64 -9.69 -7.17
C GLU A 84 11.67 -10.31 -8.57
N THR A 85 10.53 -10.84 -9.01
CA THR A 85 10.42 -11.46 -10.33
C THR A 85 10.48 -10.37 -11.40
N PRO A 86 11.39 -10.44 -12.39
CA PRO A 86 11.42 -9.50 -13.49
C PRO A 86 10.04 -9.43 -14.18
N GLY A 87 9.50 -8.23 -14.34
CA GLY A 87 8.19 -8.03 -14.96
C GLY A 87 7.00 -8.27 -14.03
N PHE A 88 7.18 -8.17 -12.69
CA PHE A 88 6.09 -8.14 -11.74
C PHE A 88 4.98 -7.17 -12.18
N SER A 89 3.73 -7.66 -12.14
CA SER A 89 2.55 -6.83 -12.32
C SER A 89 1.49 -7.23 -11.30
N ILE A 90 1.11 -6.27 -10.46
CA ILE A 90 0.05 -6.47 -9.46
C ILE A 90 -1.32 -6.81 -10.10
N THR A 91 -1.54 -6.45 -11.37
CA THR A 91 -2.76 -6.82 -12.11
C THR A 91 -2.73 -8.24 -12.68
N SER A 92 -1.61 -8.95 -12.55
CA SER A 92 -1.38 -10.28 -13.12
C SER A 92 -0.38 -11.06 -12.27
N VAL A 93 -0.64 -11.19 -10.96
CA VAL A 93 0.23 -11.95 -10.05
C VAL A 93 0.02 -13.45 -10.26
N ASN A 94 1.00 -14.26 -9.89
CA ASN A 94 0.88 -15.72 -9.91
C ASN A 94 0.67 -16.23 -8.49
N CYS A 95 -0.41 -16.97 -8.24
CA CYS A 95 -0.64 -17.58 -6.93
C CYS A 95 0.44 -18.62 -6.61
N HIS A 96 1.13 -18.48 -5.48
CA HIS A 96 2.20 -19.40 -5.07
C HIS A 96 1.72 -20.83 -4.77
N ASN A 97 0.42 -21.03 -4.54
CA ASN A 97 -0.16 -22.35 -4.26
C ASN A 97 -0.61 -23.10 -5.53
N CYS A 98 -1.38 -22.47 -6.41
CA CYS A 98 -1.96 -23.14 -7.59
C CYS A 98 -1.39 -22.69 -8.93
N GLY A 99 -0.54 -21.66 -8.97
CA GLY A 99 0.02 -21.07 -10.18
C GLY A 99 -0.96 -20.24 -11.02
N GLY A 100 -2.24 -20.13 -10.61
CA GLY A 100 -3.24 -19.33 -11.31
C GLY A 100 -2.91 -17.84 -11.28
N SER A 101 -3.14 -17.15 -12.41
CA SER A 101 -2.88 -15.71 -12.52
C SER A 101 -4.12 -14.88 -12.27
N PHE A 102 -4.02 -13.83 -11.45
CA PHE A 102 -5.16 -12.98 -11.11
C PHE A 102 -4.78 -11.51 -10.84
N ASP A 103 -5.78 -10.64 -10.86
CA ASP A 103 -5.64 -9.22 -10.54
C ASP A 103 -5.66 -9.03 -9.01
N ALA A 104 -4.47 -8.83 -8.43
CA ALA A 104 -4.30 -8.61 -7.01
C ALA A 104 -4.51 -7.15 -6.58
N VAL A 105 -4.80 -6.22 -7.51
CA VAL A 105 -5.14 -4.83 -7.12
C VAL A 105 -6.44 -4.79 -6.33
N ARG A 106 -7.38 -5.68 -6.65
CA ARG A 106 -8.76 -5.63 -6.15
C ARG A 106 -9.10 -6.67 -5.08
N GLN A 107 -8.25 -7.68 -4.91
CA GLN A 107 -8.48 -8.77 -3.97
C GLN A 107 -7.15 -9.39 -3.56
N HIS A 108 -7.03 -9.72 -2.27
CA HIS A 108 -5.88 -10.43 -1.73
C HIS A 108 -6.09 -11.95 -1.68
N THR A 109 -7.17 -12.49 -2.26
CA THR A 109 -7.44 -13.93 -2.25
C THR A 109 -7.47 -14.48 -3.66
N CYS A 110 -6.74 -15.57 -3.90
CA CYS A 110 -6.73 -16.24 -5.18
C CYS A 110 -8.13 -16.77 -5.52
N PRO A 111 -8.72 -16.38 -6.67
CA PRO A 111 -10.08 -16.78 -7.02
C PRO A 111 -10.20 -18.27 -7.36
N TYR A 112 -9.08 -18.93 -7.66
CA TYR A 112 -9.04 -20.33 -8.09
C TYR A 112 -8.93 -21.31 -6.93
N CYS A 113 -8.08 -21.02 -5.94
CA CYS A 113 -7.79 -21.94 -4.83
C CYS A 113 -8.03 -21.35 -3.44
N GLN A 114 -8.51 -20.10 -3.37
CA GLN A 114 -8.85 -19.40 -2.13
C GLN A 114 -7.67 -19.19 -1.17
N THR A 115 -6.44 -19.36 -1.66
CA THR A 115 -5.24 -19.03 -0.90
C THR A 115 -5.07 -17.52 -0.81
N GLU A 116 -4.83 -17.03 0.39
CA GLU A 116 -4.46 -15.64 0.64
C GLU A 116 -3.15 -15.31 -0.07
N TYR A 117 -3.07 -14.13 -0.64
CA TYR A 117 -1.94 -13.61 -1.36
C TYR A 117 -1.27 -12.52 -0.54
N HIS A 118 0.01 -12.76 -0.25
CA HIS A 118 0.83 -11.94 0.61
C HIS A 118 1.78 -11.08 -0.24
N MET A 119 1.38 -9.84 -0.50
CA MET A 119 2.12 -8.95 -1.41
C MET A 119 3.58 -8.74 -1.00
N GLU A 120 3.87 -8.72 0.30
CA GLU A 120 5.22 -8.54 0.84
C GLU A 120 6.23 -9.55 0.30
N GLN A 121 5.77 -10.72 -0.15
CA GLN A 121 6.63 -11.77 -0.72
C GLN A 121 7.10 -11.45 -2.13
N ASP A 122 6.36 -10.61 -2.87
CA ASP A 122 6.69 -10.24 -4.26
C ASP A 122 7.06 -8.75 -4.40
N ASN A 123 6.50 -7.86 -3.56
CA ASN A 123 6.71 -6.42 -3.61
C ASN A 123 6.50 -5.74 -2.24
N TRP A 124 6.57 -4.40 -2.19
CA TRP A 124 6.35 -3.62 -0.98
C TRP A 124 4.86 -3.51 -0.63
N VAL A 125 4.54 -3.65 0.64
CA VAL A 125 3.20 -3.45 1.20
C VAL A 125 3.21 -2.32 2.23
N ILE A 126 2.11 -1.56 2.31
CA ILE A 126 1.93 -0.52 3.34
C ILE A 126 1.34 -1.17 4.59
N GLU A 127 1.98 -0.99 5.74
CA GLU A 127 1.51 -1.47 7.04
C GLU A 127 0.72 -0.40 7.79
N ASP A 128 1.12 0.86 7.65
CA ASP A 128 0.51 1.98 8.36
C ASP A 128 0.79 3.32 7.65
N MET A 129 -0.09 4.30 7.88
CA MET A 129 0.06 5.67 7.42
C MET A 129 -0.36 6.63 8.53
N GLN A 130 0.61 7.35 9.08
CA GLN A 130 0.40 8.29 10.17
C GLN A 130 0.57 9.74 9.69
N LEU A 131 -0.47 10.55 9.82
CA LEU A 131 -0.37 11.98 9.56
C LEU A 131 0.38 12.70 10.68
N ILE A 132 1.43 13.43 10.32
CA ILE A 132 2.26 14.23 11.21
C ILE A 132 1.82 15.69 11.10
N ARG A 133 1.44 16.30 12.22
CA ARG A 133 1.10 17.73 12.34
C ARG A 133 1.92 18.39 13.42
#